data_AF-A0A4Q0VQ49-F1
#
_entry.id   AF-A0A4Q0VQ49-F1
#
_cell.length_a   1.000
_cell.length_b   1.000
_cell.length_c   1.000
_cell.angle_alpha   90.00
_cell.angle_beta   90.00
_cell.angle_gamma   90.00
#
_symmetry.space_group_name_H-M   'P 1'
#
loop_
_entity.id
_entity.type
_entity.pdbx_description
1 polymer ?
#
loop_
_entity_poly.entity_id
_entity_poly.type
_entity_poly.pdbx_seq_one_letter_code
_entity_poly.pdbx_strand_id
1 'polypeptide(L)'
;MKKMLILLMLILGLFILPSQSNALNLMESFFLKITINENDSEFQWEYTSPGKYEFEKGTEVIKSEVAKQEMLAIIKTLQLSEKAKAEEMVERLKKDKYPDIERLDIRWMTGDHKLFTWVWEKK
;
A
#
# COMPACT_ATOMS: atom_id res chain seq x y z
N MET A 1 38.97 28.27 -18.06
CA MET A 1 37.77 27.60 -18.65
C MET A 1 37.59 26.15 -18.20
N LYS A 2 38.61 25.26 -18.31
CA LYS A 2 38.49 23.85 -17.85
C LYS A 2 38.11 23.69 -16.37
N LYS A 3 38.67 24.52 -15.48
CA LYS A 3 38.33 24.52 -14.04
C LYS A 3 36.89 24.96 -13.74
N MET A 4 36.29 25.77 -14.62
CA MET A 4 34.90 26.23 -14.49
C MET A 4 33.92 25.14 -14.96
N LEU A 5 34.33 24.32 -15.94
CA LEU A 5 33.55 23.17 -16.39
C LEU A 5 33.45 22.08 -15.31
N ILE A 6 34.54 21.86 -14.56
CA ILE A 6 34.57 20.89 -13.44
C ILE A 6 33.65 21.33 -12.30
N LEU A 7 33.62 22.63 -11.99
CA LEU A 7 32.73 23.18 -10.97
C LEU A 7 31.25 23.05 -11.36
N LEU A 8 30.92 23.26 -12.64
CA LEU A 8 29.56 23.10 -13.17
C LEU A 8 29.10 21.62 -13.14
N MET A 9 30.01 20.68 -13.43
CA MET A 9 29.74 19.24 -13.32
C MET A 9 29.50 18.81 -11.86
N LEU A 10 30.18 19.42 -10.90
CA LEU A 10 30.00 19.12 -9.47
C LEU A 10 28.64 19.60 -8.95
N ILE A 11 28.13 20.72 -9.46
CA ILE A 11 26.83 21.29 -9.07
C ILE A 11 25.66 20.49 -9.67
N LEU A 12 25.81 19.94 -10.88
CA LEU A 12 24.77 19.08 -11.48
C LEU A 12 24.57 17.75 -10.74
N GLY A 13 25.59 17.25 -10.02
CA GLY A 13 25.49 16.01 -9.25
C GLY A 13 24.64 16.11 -7.97
N LEU A 14 24.38 17.32 -7.47
CA LEU A 14 23.65 17.56 -6.21
C LEU A 14 22.11 17.48 -6.34
N PHE A 15 21.58 17.47 -7.57
CA PHE A 15 20.13 17.42 -7.80
C PHE A 15 19.55 16.01 -7.94
N ILE A 16 20.39 14.97 -7.85
CA ILE A 16 19.93 13.58 -7.82
C ILE A 16 19.79 13.16 -6.35
N LEU A 17 18.96 13.88 -5.59
CA LEU A 17 18.49 13.33 -4.32
C LEU A 17 17.44 12.27 -4.66
N PRO A 18 17.58 11.03 -4.16
CA PRO A 18 16.52 10.05 -4.30
C PRO A 18 15.26 10.63 -3.65
N SER A 19 14.19 10.73 -4.43
CA SER A 19 12.87 10.96 -3.89
C SER A 19 12.61 9.85 -2.89
N GLN A 20 12.51 10.20 -1.60
CA GLN A 20 12.05 9.25 -0.59
C GLN A 20 10.65 8.83 -1.01
N SER A 21 10.52 7.63 -1.56
CA SER A 21 9.20 7.03 -1.72
C SER A 21 8.71 6.77 -0.30
N ASN A 22 7.68 7.52 0.13
CA ASN A 22 6.98 7.25 1.37
C ASN A 22 6.18 5.95 1.20
N ALA A 23 6.91 4.83 1.21
CA ALA A 23 6.32 3.52 1.36
C ALA A 23 5.70 3.45 2.76
N LEU A 24 4.51 2.86 2.86
CA LEU A 24 3.80 2.69 4.11
C LEU A 24 4.70 2.06 5.19
N ASN A 25 4.94 2.79 6.28
CA ASN A 25 5.47 2.23 7.51
C ASN A 25 4.30 1.80 8.40
N LEU A 26 3.98 0.51 8.40
CA LEU A 26 2.84 -0.01 9.17
C LEU A 26 3.01 0.18 10.69
N MET A 27 4.26 0.26 11.19
CA MET A 27 4.53 0.54 12.60
C MET A 27 4.11 1.95 13.02
N GLU A 28 3.98 2.87 12.06
CA GLU A 28 3.52 4.24 12.28
C GLU A 28 2.01 4.38 12.04
N SER A 29 1.28 3.28 11.84
CA SER A 29 -0.17 3.30 11.61
C SER A 29 -0.93 2.91 12.86
N PHE A 30 -2.11 3.48 13.09
CA PHE A 30 -3.03 2.99 14.12
C PHE A 30 -3.90 1.84 13.61
N PHE A 31 -4.33 1.94 12.36
CA PHE A 31 -5.27 0.99 11.77
C PHE A 31 -5.10 0.93 10.25
N LEU A 32 -5.20 -0.27 9.69
CA LEU A 32 -5.33 -0.47 8.25
C LEU A 32 -6.33 -1.59 8.01
N LYS A 33 -7.32 -1.35 7.15
CA LYS A 33 -8.22 -2.35 6.63
C LYS A 33 -8.24 -2.30 5.12
N ILE A 34 -8.10 -3.45 4.49
CA ILE A 34 -8.17 -3.64 3.04
C ILE A 34 -9.21 -4.71 2.80
N THR A 35 -10.19 -4.44 1.93
CA THR A 35 -11.21 -5.39 1.51
C THR A 35 -11.19 -5.46 -0.02
N ILE A 36 -11.17 -6.69 -0.54
CA ILE A 36 -11.27 -7.01 -1.96
C ILE A 36 -12.45 -7.96 -2.15
N ASN A 37 -13.30 -7.68 -3.13
CA ASN A 37 -14.36 -8.57 -3.58
C ASN A 37 -14.06 -9.04 -5.01
N GLU A 38 -14.11 -10.36 -5.23
CA GLU A 38 -13.90 -11.00 -6.53
C GLU A 38 -14.65 -12.34 -6.58
N ASN A 39 -15.48 -12.57 -7.62
CA ASN A 39 -16.12 -13.87 -7.88
C ASN A 39 -16.84 -14.42 -6.63
N ASP A 40 -17.71 -13.60 -6.02
CA ASP A 40 -18.45 -13.90 -4.78
C ASP A 40 -17.58 -14.16 -3.52
N SER A 41 -16.26 -13.97 -3.61
CA SER A 41 -15.33 -14.11 -2.50
C SER A 41 -14.94 -12.74 -1.94
N GLU A 42 -14.99 -12.61 -0.62
CA GLU A 42 -14.43 -11.46 0.10
C GLU A 42 -13.10 -11.85 0.74
N PHE A 43 -12.11 -10.99 0.54
CA PHE A 43 -10.79 -11.06 1.16
C PHE A 43 -10.57 -9.80 1.97
N GLN A 44 -10.20 -9.95 3.24
CA GLN A 44 -10.04 -8.83 4.14
C GLN A 44 -8.76 -8.95 4.94
N TRP A 45 -7.95 -7.89 4.95
CA TRP A 45 -6.78 -7.77 5.79
C TRP A 45 -7.02 -6.64 6.78
N GLU A 46 -6.77 -6.92 8.06
CA GLU A 46 -6.85 -5.91 9.12
C GLU A 46 -5.54 -5.87 9.93
N TYR A 47 -5.08 -4.65 10.18
CA TYR A 47 -4.02 -4.35 11.15
C TYR A 47 -4.54 -3.35 12.16
N THR A 48 -4.32 -3.63 13.43
CA THR A 48 -4.56 -2.68 14.52
C THR A 48 -3.33 -2.59 15.41
N SER A 49 -2.89 -1.37 15.68
CA SER A 49 -1.74 -1.13 16.54
C SER A 49 -2.06 -1.42 18.02
N PRO A 50 -1.11 -2.01 18.78
CA PRO A 50 0.16 -2.55 18.32
C PRO A 50 0.03 -4.00 17.83
N GLY A 51 0.52 -4.26 16.61
CA GLY A 51 0.94 -5.59 16.16
C GLY A 51 -0.16 -6.64 16.01
N LYS A 52 -1.45 -6.27 15.96
CA LYS A 52 -2.54 -7.21 15.70
C LYS A 52 -2.80 -7.30 14.21
N TYR A 53 -2.77 -8.51 13.67
CA TYR A 53 -2.99 -8.81 12.25
C TYR A 53 -4.06 -9.88 12.12
N GLU A 54 -5.00 -9.65 11.22
CA GLU A 54 -6.04 -10.61 10.83
C GLU A 54 -6.13 -10.62 9.30
N PHE A 55 -6.30 -11.82 8.74
CA PHE A 55 -6.61 -12.03 7.35
C PHE A 55 -7.82 -12.96 7.27
N GLU A 56 -8.82 -12.56 6.51
CA GLU A 56 -10.07 -13.29 6.34
C GLU A 56 -10.31 -13.56 4.86
N LYS A 57 -10.75 -14.78 4.56
CA LYS A 57 -11.16 -15.20 3.21
C LYS A 57 -12.46 -15.99 3.34
N GLY A 58 -13.57 -15.42 2.88
CA GLY A 58 -14.89 -16.03 3.06
C GLY A 58 -15.22 -16.19 4.55
N THR A 59 -15.31 -17.42 5.04
CA THR A 59 -15.59 -17.71 6.47
C THR A 59 -14.34 -18.08 7.27
N GLU A 60 -13.17 -18.14 6.64
CA GLU A 60 -11.92 -18.50 7.31
C GLU A 60 -11.21 -17.25 7.82
N VAL A 61 -10.90 -17.24 9.12
CA VAL A 61 -10.13 -16.17 9.76
C VAL A 61 -8.78 -16.70 10.21
N ILE A 62 -7.72 -16.15 9.63
CA ILE A 62 -6.33 -16.45 9.94
C ILE A 62 -5.77 -15.30 10.78
N LYS A 63 -5.17 -15.64 11.92
CA LYS A 63 -4.48 -14.69 12.80
C LYS A 63 -3.00 -15.05 12.88
N SER A 64 -2.23 -14.29 13.67
CA SER A 64 -0.79 -14.52 13.96
C SER A 64 0.16 -14.17 12.80
N GLU A 65 1.36 -14.75 12.78
CA GLU A 65 2.43 -14.38 11.83
C GLU A 65 2.02 -14.59 10.37
N VAL A 66 1.16 -15.59 10.08
CA VAL A 66 0.64 -15.80 8.72
C VAL A 66 -0.15 -14.59 8.24
N ALA A 67 -1.06 -14.05 9.06
CA ALA A 67 -1.83 -12.86 8.73
C ALA A 67 -0.94 -11.63 8.50
N LYS A 68 0.17 -11.52 9.24
CA LYS A 68 1.16 -10.47 9.04
C LYS A 68 1.88 -10.61 7.69
N GLN A 69 2.25 -11.83 7.29
CA GLN A 69 2.87 -12.04 5.97
C GLN A 69 1.90 -11.70 4.84
N GLU A 70 0.63 -12.09 4.96
CA GLU A 70 -0.44 -11.72 4.02
C GLU A 70 -0.62 -10.19 3.95
N MET A 71 -0.67 -9.51 5.10
CA MET A 71 -0.77 -8.05 5.17
C MET A 71 0.43 -7.35 4.46
N LEU A 72 1.65 -7.81 4.73
CA LEU A 72 2.84 -7.23 4.09
C LEU A 72 2.87 -7.48 2.57
N ALA A 73 2.39 -8.65 2.12
CA ALA A 73 2.29 -8.98 0.72
C ALA A 73 1.29 -8.05 0.00
N ILE A 74 0.09 -7.86 0.56
CA ILE A 74 -0.92 -7.01 -0.07
C ILE A 74 -0.52 -5.53 -0.09
N ILE A 75 0.08 -5.01 0.99
CA ILE A 75 0.61 -3.63 1.02
C ILE A 75 1.65 -3.43 -0.09
N LYS A 76 2.54 -4.41 -0.27
CA LYS A 76 3.58 -4.36 -1.31
C LYS A 76 2.97 -4.35 -2.71
N THR A 77 1.96 -5.19 -2.99
CA THR A 77 1.25 -5.21 -4.27
C THR A 77 0.56 -3.88 -4.54
N LEU A 78 -0.11 -3.32 -3.52
CA LEU A 78 -0.83 -2.05 -3.63
C LEU A 78 0.12 -0.85 -3.82
N GLN A 79 1.35 -0.93 -3.32
CA GLN A 79 2.25 0.22 -3.16
C GLN A 79 1.54 1.37 -2.41
N LEU A 80 0.87 0.99 -1.31
CA LEU A 80 0.03 1.93 -0.56
C LEU A 80 0.87 3.10 -0.02
N SER A 81 0.37 4.30 -0.25
CA SER A 81 0.93 5.57 0.24
C SER A 81 -0.16 6.63 0.25
N GLU A 82 0.05 7.76 0.92
CA GLU A 82 -0.91 8.86 0.98
C GLU A 82 -1.29 9.43 -0.39
N LYS A 83 -0.44 9.22 -1.40
CA LYS A 83 -0.62 9.72 -2.77
C LYS A 83 -1.13 8.64 -3.73
N ALA A 84 -1.37 7.42 -3.25
CA ALA A 84 -1.87 6.33 -4.08
C ALA A 84 -3.23 6.69 -4.67
N LYS A 85 -3.52 6.14 -5.86
CA LYS A 85 -4.82 6.23 -6.51
C LYS A 85 -5.47 4.85 -6.57
N ALA A 86 -6.78 4.79 -6.36
CA ALA A 86 -7.51 3.53 -6.31
C ALA A 86 -7.39 2.76 -7.63
N GLU A 87 -7.46 3.46 -8.76
CA GLU A 87 -7.34 2.87 -10.10
C GLU A 87 -5.97 2.23 -10.32
N GLU A 88 -4.88 2.90 -9.90
CA GLU A 88 -3.53 2.35 -10.03
C GLU A 88 -3.35 1.10 -9.17
N MET A 89 -3.93 1.08 -7.97
CA MET A 89 -3.92 -0.10 -7.09
C MET A 89 -4.69 -1.26 -7.73
N VAL A 90 -5.87 -1.00 -8.27
CA VAL A 90 -6.69 -2.02 -8.97
C VAL A 90 -5.95 -2.60 -10.17
N GLU A 91 -5.29 -1.77 -10.97
CA GLU A 91 -4.50 -2.27 -12.12
C GLU A 91 -3.30 -3.14 -11.69
N ARG A 92 -2.73 -2.91 -10.51
CA ARG A 92 -1.71 -3.81 -9.94
C ARG A 92 -2.35 -5.12 -9.45
N LEU A 93 -3.48 -5.05 -8.76
CA LEU A 93 -4.20 -6.24 -8.26
C LEU A 93 -4.64 -7.17 -9.41
N LYS A 94 -5.16 -6.60 -10.50
CA LYS A 94 -5.54 -7.36 -11.71
C LYS A 94 -4.38 -8.09 -12.37
N LYS A 95 -3.19 -7.51 -12.33
CA LYS A 95 -1.97 -8.12 -12.89
C LYS A 95 -1.34 -9.17 -11.97
N ASP A 96 -1.69 -9.15 -10.69
CA ASP A 96 -1.15 -10.05 -9.68
C ASP A 96 -2.06 -11.27 -9.50
N LYS A 97 -3.07 -11.16 -8.62
CA LYS A 97 -3.90 -12.31 -8.18
C LYS A 97 -5.40 -12.12 -8.34
N TYR A 98 -5.85 -10.90 -8.67
CA TYR A 98 -7.28 -10.55 -8.66
C TYR A 98 -7.73 -9.98 -10.03
N PRO A 99 -7.63 -10.76 -11.12
CA PRO A 99 -7.92 -10.30 -12.48
C PRO A 99 -9.37 -9.83 -12.67
N ASP A 100 -10.30 -10.38 -11.88
CA ASP A 100 -11.74 -10.15 -11.98
C ASP A 100 -12.29 -9.26 -10.86
N ILE A 101 -11.42 -8.58 -10.11
CA ILE A 101 -11.77 -7.70 -9.00
C ILE A 101 -13.01 -6.82 -9.30
N GLU A 102 -13.96 -6.88 -8.37
CA GLU A 102 -15.25 -6.19 -8.43
C GLU A 102 -15.24 -4.95 -7.55
N ARG A 103 -14.57 -5.03 -6.40
CA ARG A 103 -14.46 -3.91 -5.45
C ARG A 103 -13.12 -3.92 -4.72
N LEU A 104 -12.62 -2.72 -4.46
CA LEU A 104 -11.52 -2.43 -3.54
C LEU A 104 -11.97 -1.36 -2.54
N ASP A 105 -11.86 -1.63 -1.24
CA ASP A 105 -12.09 -0.66 -0.16
C ASP A 105 -10.88 -0.69 0.78
N ILE A 106 -10.20 0.45 0.92
CA ILE A 106 -9.04 0.60 1.80
C ILE A 106 -9.31 1.74 2.77
N ARG A 107 -9.10 1.49 4.05
CA ARG A 107 -9.16 2.48 5.12
C ARG A 107 -7.88 2.43 5.93
N TRP A 108 -7.16 3.54 5.95
CA TRP A 108 -5.88 3.64 6.63
C TRP A 108 -5.87 4.84 7.57
N MET A 109 -5.66 4.58 8.86
CA MET A 109 -5.43 5.60 9.86
C MET A 109 -3.94 5.60 10.25
N THR A 110 -3.26 6.68 9.93
CA THR A 110 -1.88 6.95 10.31
C THR A 110 -1.76 7.25 11.81
N GLY A 111 -0.54 7.21 12.33
CA GLY A 111 -0.22 7.53 13.73
C GLY A 111 -0.43 9.01 14.10
N ASP A 112 -0.58 9.90 13.12
CA ASP A 112 -0.98 11.30 13.32
C ASP A 112 -2.51 11.51 13.19
N HIS A 113 -3.29 10.42 13.27
CA HIS A 113 -4.75 10.42 13.22
C HIS A 113 -5.36 10.91 11.90
N LYS A 114 -4.61 10.91 10.79
CA LYS A 114 -5.19 11.15 9.46
C LYS A 114 -5.83 9.87 8.95
N LEU A 115 -7.06 9.99 8.45
CA LEU A 115 -7.78 8.90 7.80
C LEU A 115 -7.71 9.09 6.28
N PHE A 116 -7.15 8.09 5.61
CA PHE A 116 -7.17 7.97 4.16
C PHE A 116 -8.11 6.86 3.75
N THR A 117 -8.89 7.10 2.69
CA THR A 117 -9.84 6.13 2.16
C THR A 117 -9.73 6.04 0.66
N TRP A 118 -9.69 4.82 0.15
CA TRP A 118 -9.76 4.52 -1.27
C TRP A 118 -10.88 3.54 -1.51
N VAL A 119 -11.81 3.90 -2.39
CA VAL A 119 -12.90 3.03 -2.81
C VAL A 119 -12.90 2.99 -4.33
N TRP A 120 -12.92 1.79 -4.88
CA TRP A 120 -13.13 1.54 -6.29
C TRP A 120 -14.13 0.41 -6.45
N GLU A 121 -15.00 0.54 -7.44
CA GLU A 121 -16.03 -0.45 -7.78
C GLU A 121 -16.10 -0.58 -9.29
N LYS A 122 -16.23 -1.82 -9.76
CA LYS A 122 -16.41 -2.15 -11.17
C LYS A 122 -17.75 -1.56 -11.62
N LYS A 123 -17.72 -0.76 -12.70
CA LYS A 123 -18.92 -0.18 -13.31
C LYS A 123 -19.65 -1.16 -14.21
#